data_AF-A0A953GKD6-F1
#
_entry.id   AF-A0A953GKD6-F1
#
_cell.length_a   1.000
_cell.length_b   1.000
_cell.length_c   1.000
_cell.angle_alpha   90.00
_cell.angle_beta   90.00
_cell.angle_gamma   90.00
#
_symmetry.space_group_name_H-M   'P 1'
#
loop_
_entity.id
_entity.type
_entity.pdbx_description
1 polymer ?
#
loop_
_entity_poly.entity_id
_entity_poly.type
_entity_poly.pdbx_seq_one_letter_code
_entity_poly.pdbx_strand_id
1 'polypeptide(L)'
;MSENNATTKSPWSPYHLGLISYFCIILPGAWLFAENYKRLGCPRLVVPYRAISLVWFVLFIAAIAYLPSDYSWAAEVVHLAYPIVMILLQNAAWQRWREQTDDLIPTAALGKPIVLSVMFALFVFGAIAGKDWYLQYKLERQMELAQEHFMQGRFTESVRLLQAMKMDYPRERTIYINLAIAQEAAGMPDSAIKSMNYWLTIAPDDKEAAEILYRLRYGKTNE
;
A
#
# COMPACT_ATOMS: atom_id res chain seq x y z
N MET A 1 -32.68 3.28 -43.64
CA MET A 1 -33.13 2.20 -42.74
C MET A 1 -32.06 1.12 -42.78
N SER A 2 -31.54 0.72 -41.61
CA SER A 2 -30.59 -0.40 -41.41
C SER A 2 -29.15 -0.25 -41.96
N GLU A 3 -28.28 0.43 -41.21
CA GLU A 3 -26.83 0.14 -41.26
C GLU A 3 -26.25 0.08 -39.84
N ASN A 4 -25.36 -0.90 -39.63
CA ASN A 4 -24.62 -1.25 -38.40
C ASN A 4 -25.34 -2.08 -37.32
N ASN A 5 -25.79 -3.28 -37.70
CA ASN A 5 -25.97 -4.41 -36.77
C ASN A 5 -24.62 -5.09 -36.43
N ALA A 6 -23.65 -4.31 -35.96
CA ALA A 6 -22.41 -4.86 -35.41
C ALA A 6 -22.65 -5.33 -33.97
N THR A 7 -23.25 -6.53 -33.81
CA THR A 7 -23.29 -7.37 -32.60
C THR A 7 -22.90 -6.65 -31.29
N THR A 8 -23.71 -5.70 -30.82
CA THR A 8 -23.41 -4.98 -29.58
C THR A 8 -23.73 -5.91 -28.42
N LYS A 9 -22.70 -6.48 -27.80
CA LYS A 9 -22.85 -7.28 -26.58
C LYS A 9 -23.60 -6.46 -25.53
N SER A 10 -24.58 -7.08 -24.87
CA SER A 10 -25.33 -6.45 -23.77
C SER A 10 -24.37 -5.77 -22.77
N PRO A 11 -24.66 -4.55 -22.33
CA PRO A 11 -23.86 -3.86 -21.33
C PRO A 11 -23.96 -4.53 -19.97
N TRP A 12 -22.98 -4.25 -19.13
CA TRP A 12 -23.04 -4.57 -17.71
C TRP A 12 -23.76 -3.45 -16.96
N SER A 13 -24.46 -3.81 -15.89
CA SER A 13 -25.03 -2.83 -14.96
C SER A 13 -23.92 -2.00 -14.32
N PRO A 14 -23.96 -0.66 -14.41
CA PRO A 14 -22.96 0.22 -13.80
C PRO A 14 -22.86 0.02 -12.29
N TYR A 15 -24.00 -0.22 -11.62
CA TYR A 15 -24.04 -0.50 -10.18
C TYR A 15 -23.23 -1.75 -9.81
N HIS A 16 -23.44 -2.85 -10.52
CA HIS A 16 -22.72 -4.09 -10.27
C HIS A 16 -21.24 -3.97 -10.66
N LEU A 17 -20.91 -3.23 -11.72
CA LEU A 17 -19.53 -2.89 -12.04
C LEU A 17 -18.87 -2.06 -10.94
N GLY A 18 -19.58 -1.09 -10.37
CA GLY A 18 -19.08 -0.29 -9.24
C GLY A 18 -18.76 -1.14 -8.02
N LEU A 19 -19.64 -2.08 -7.68
CA LEU A 19 -19.43 -3.02 -6.59
C LEU A 19 -18.16 -3.87 -6.82
N ILE A 20 -17.97 -4.42 -8.02
CA ILE A 20 -16.77 -5.21 -8.35
C ILE A 20 -15.51 -4.33 -8.32
N SER A 21 -15.61 -3.10 -8.85
CA SER A 21 -14.50 -2.15 -8.91
C SER A 21 -13.99 -1.77 -7.53
N TYR A 22 -14.88 -1.66 -6.55
CA TYR A 22 -14.51 -1.43 -5.15
C TYR A 22 -13.62 -2.56 -4.60
N PHE A 23 -14.00 -3.82 -4.81
CA PHE A 23 -13.25 -4.95 -4.25
C PHE A 23 -11.95 -5.29 -4.99
N CYS A 24 -11.76 -4.78 -6.21
CA CYS A 24 -10.72 -5.29 -7.10
C CYS A 24 -9.69 -4.25 -7.56
N ILE A 25 -9.52 -3.19 -6.77
CA ILE A 25 -8.62 -2.06 -7.06
C ILE A 25 -9.13 -1.24 -8.26
N ILE A 26 -8.73 0.03 -8.31
CA ILE A 26 -9.26 1.02 -9.25
C ILE A 26 -9.03 0.63 -10.72
N LEU A 27 -7.89 0.03 -11.07
CA LEU A 27 -7.51 -0.17 -12.47
C LEU A 27 -8.34 -1.24 -13.23
N PRO A 28 -8.59 -2.45 -12.70
CA PRO A 28 -9.50 -3.40 -13.36
C PRO A 28 -10.92 -2.85 -13.48
N GLY A 29 -11.43 -2.24 -12.40
CA GLY A 29 -12.74 -1.61 -12.38
C GLY A 29 -12.91 -0.54 -13.45
N ALA A 30 -11.94 0.37 -13.52
CA ALA A 30 -11.85 1.39 -14.55
C ALA A 30 -11.90 0.84 -15.97
N TRP A 31 -11.14 -0.23 -16.22
CA TRP A 31 -11.06 -0.85 -17.53
C TRP A 31 -12.40 -1.46 -17.94
N LEU A 32 -13.10 -2.06 -16.99
CA LEU A 32 -14.45 -2.59 -17.17
C LEU A 32 -15.47 -1.48 -17.46
N PHE A 33 -15.43 -0.38 -16.72
CA PHE A 33 -16.25 0.79 -17.00
C PHE A 33 -15.97 1.35 -18.40
N ALA A 34 -14.71 1.52 -18.77
CA ALA A 34 -14.34 1.98 -20.11
C ALA A 34 -14.86 1.04 -21.21
N GLU A 35 -14.74 -0.27 -21.03
CA GLU A 35 -15.27 -1.25 -21.97
C GLU A 35 -16.81 -1.24 -22.01
N ASN A 36 -17.46 -0.97 -20.88
CA ASN A 36 -18.92 -0.83 -20.81
C ASN A 36 -19.43 0.33 -21.68
N TYR A 37 -18.66 1.42 -21.82
CA TYR A 37 -19.03 2.50 -22.74
C TYR A 37 -19.15 2.04 -24.21
N LYS A 38 -18.35 1.07 -24.66
CA LYS A 38 -18.55 0.49 -26.01
C LYS A 38 -19.88 -0.23 -26.13
N ARG A 39 -20.22 -1.01 -25.09
CA ARG A 39 -21.48 -1.77 -25.02
C ARG A 39 -22.70 -0.86 -24.94
N LEU A 40 -22.54 0.32 -24.34
CA LEU A 40 -23.52 1.40 -24.28
C LEU A 40 -23.52 2.31 -25.53
N GLY A 41 -22.85 1.92 -26.62
CA GLY A 41 -22.86 2.69 -27.87
C GLY A 41 -22.06 4.01 -27.82
N CYS A 42 -21.18 4.19 -26.84
CA CYS A 42 -20.37 5.39 -26.64
C CYS A 42 -18.85 5.13 -26.78
N PRO A 43 -18.36 4.55 -27.90
CA PRO A 43 -16.96 4.11 -28.03
C PRO A 43 -15.93 5.24 -27.93
N ARG A 44 -16.32 6.48 -28.27
CA ARG A 44 -15.45 7.67 -28.14
C ARG A 44 -15.00 7.96 -26.70
N LEU A 45 -15.76 7.47 -25.71
CA LEU A 45 -15.45 7.68 -24.30
C LEU A 45 -14.44 6.65 -23.76
N VAL A 46 -14.15 5.57 -24.47
CA VAL A 46 -13.30 4.49 -23.95
C VAL A 46 -11.88 4.98 -23.63
N VAL A 47 -11.23 5.62 -24.58
CA VAL A 47 -9.84 6.09 -24.45
C VAL A 47 -9.69 7.14 -23.35
N PRO A 48 -10.49 8.23 -23.31
CA PRO A 48 -10.33 9.23 -22.26
C PRO A 48 -10.58 8.65 -20.87
N TYR A 49 -11.56 7.75 -20.70
CA TYR A 49 -11.82 7.13 -19.40
C TYR A 49 -10.71 6.19 -18.96
N ARG A 50 -10.09 5.44 -19.89
CA ARG A 50 -8.90 4.63 -19.56
C ARG A 50 -7.73 5.51 -19.12
N ALA A 51 -7.49 6.62 -19.82
CA ALA A 51 -6.42 7.55 -19.49
C ALA A 51 -6.63 8.18 -18.10
N ILE A 52 -7.81 8.73 -17.82
CA ILE A 52 -8.15 9.32 -16.52
C ILE A 52 -8.00 8.29 -15.40
N SER A 53 -8.46 7.06 -15.63
CA SER A 53 -8.40 6.03 -14.60
C SER A 53 -7.00 5.49 -14.36
N LEU A 54 -6.14 5.47 -15.39
CA LEU A 54 -4.72 5.15 -15.21
C LEU A 54 -4.03 6.22 -14.36
N VAL A 55 -4.29 7.50 -14.65
CA VAL A 55 -3.79 8.62 -13.83
C VAL A 55 -4.27 8.47 -12.38
N TRP A 56 -5.57 8.20 -12.19
CA TRP A 56 -6.13 8.02 -10.86
C TRP A 56 -5.53 6.82 -10.12
N PHE A 57 -5.30 5.70 -10.82
CA PHE A 57 -4.63 4.53 -10.24
C PHE A 57 -3.19 4.84 -9.82
N VAL A 58 -2.42 5.55 -10.65
CA VAL A 58 -1.05 5.96 -10.31
C VAL A 58 -1.05 6.89 -9.09
N LEU A 59 -1.97 7.86 -9.03
CA LEU A 59 -2.12 8.74 -7.87
C LEU A 59 -2.52 7.97 -6.62
N PHE A 60 -3.40 6.97 -6.73
CA PHE A 60 -3.80 6.11 -5.62
C PHE A 60 -2.64 5.25 -5.09
N ILE A 61 -1.85 4.64 -5.98
CA ILE A 61 -0.65 3.89 -5.58
C ILE A 61 0.39 4.81 -4.94
N ALA A 62 0.61 6.01 -5.51
CA ALA A 62 1.50 7.00 -4.90
C ALA A 62 0.99 7.46 -3.52
N ALA A 63 -0.33 7.63 -3.37
CA ALA A 63 -0.94 7.97 -2.09
C ALA A 63 -0.66 6.87 -1.04
N ILE A 64 -0.90 5.60 -1.37
CA ILE A 64 -0.58 4.47 -0.47
C ILE A 64 0.92 4.42 -0.12
N ALA A 65 1.78 4.65 -1.12
CA ALA A 65 3.22 4.51 -0.94
C ALA A 65 3.87 5.65 -0.13
N TYR A 66 3.29 6.86 -0.17
CA TYR A 66 3.94 8.06 0.34
C TYR A 66 3.13 8.88 1.35
N LEU A 67 1.81 8.66 1.51
CA LEU A 67 1.09 9.34 2.59
C LEU A 67 1.53 8.79 3.96
N PRO A 68 1.68 9.66 4.97
CA PRO A 68 1.83 9.21 6.35
C PRO A 68 0.66 8.32 6.78
N SER A 69 0.95 7.35 7.67
CA SER A 69 -0.05 6.41 8.20
C SER A 69 -1.30 7.06 8.76
N ASP A 70 -1.16 8.26 9.35
CA ASP A 70 -2.26 9.03 9.94
C ASP A 70 -3.29 9.50 8.91
N TYR A 71 -2.93 9.49 7.63
CA TYR A 71 -3.81 9.85 6.51
C TYR A 71 -4.23 8.64 5.65
N SER A 72 -3.98 7.41 6.10
CA SER A 72 -4.41 6.19 5.40
C SER A 72 -5.90 6.17 5.09
N TRP A 73 -6.74 6.74 5.96
CA TRP A 73 -8.18 6.89 5.74
C TRP A 73 -8.52 7.70 4.49
N ALA A 74 -7.69 8.67 4.09
CA ALA A 74 -7.94 9.50 2.93
C ALA A 74 -7.83 8.69 1.63
N ALA A 75 -6.91 7.71 1.59
CA ALA A 75 -6.82 6.78 0.46
C ALA A 75 -8.10 5.93 0.34
N GLU A 76 -8.66 5.47 1.45
CA GLU A 76 -9.92 4.71 1.47
C GLU A 76 -11.11 5.55 0.98
N VAL A 77 -11.21 6.81 1.41
CA VAL A 77 -12.25 7.74 0.92
C VAL A 77 -12.14 7.95 -0.59
N VAL A 78 -10.92 8.14 -1.11
CA VAL A 78 -10.65 8.27 -2.54
C VAL A 78 -11.01 7.00 -3.31
N HIS A 79 -10.73 5.83 -2.73
CA HIS A 79 -11.07 4.53 -3.30
C HIS A 79 -12.59 4.30 -3.35
N LEU A 80 -13.32 4.70 -2.31
CA LEU A 80 -14.79 4.64 -2.25
C LEU A 80 -15.47 5.63 -3.20
N ALA A 81 -14.93 6.84 -3.35
CA ALA A 81 -15.49 7.87 -4.21
C ALA A 81 -15.42 7.48 -5.70
N TYR A 82 -14.36 6.78 -6.10
CA TYR A 82 -14.14 6.39 -7.49
C TYR A 82 -15.30 5.61 -8.14
N PRO A 83 -15.74 4.43 -7.62
CA PRO A 83 -16.83 3.67 -8.23
C PRO A 83 -18.15 4.45 -8.25
N ILE A 84 -18.41 5.30 -7.24
CA ILE A 84 -19.61 6.16 -7.18
C ILE A 84 -19.59 7.14 -8.36
N VAL A 85 -18.49 7.86 -8.55
CA VAL A 85 -18.32 8.81 -9.66
C VAL A 85 -18.50 8.09 -11.00
N MET A 86 -17.92 6.90 -11.16
CA MET A 86 -18.03 6.13 -12.40
C MET A 86 -19.46 5.66 -12.70
N ILE A 87 -20.24 5.27 -11.69
CA ILE A 87 -21.67 4.97 -11.84
C ILE A 87 -22.42 6.21 -12.34
N LEU A 88 -22.20 7.36 -11.70
CA LEU A 88 -22.89 8.61 -12.04
C LEU A 88 -22.57 9.05 -13.48
N LEU A 89 -21.31 8.95 -13.89
CA LEU A 89 -20.87 9.28 -15.24
C LEU A 89 -21.50 8.39 -16.32
N GLN A 90 -21.76 7.11 -16.02
CA GLN A 90 -22.42 6.20 -16.95
C GLN A 90 -23.94 6.28 -16.96
N ASN A 91 -24.56 6.87 -15.95
CA ASN A 91 -26.02 6.82 -15.76
C ASN A 91 -26.79 7.30 -16.99
N ALA A 92 -26.38 8.42 -17.62
CA ALA A 92 -27.08 8.93 -18.80
C ALA A 92 -26.98 8.02 -20.04
N ALA A 93 -25.86 7.31 -20.22
CA ALA A 93 -25.72 6.33 -21.29
C ALA A 93 -26.50 5.04 -20.96
N TRP A 94 -26.53 4.66 -19.68
CA TRP A 94 -27.27 3.53 -19.17
C TRP A 94 -28.79 3.68 -19.34
N GLN A 95 -29.37 4.82 -18.96
CA GLN A 95 -30.81 5.05 -19.11
C GLN A 95 -31.21 5.06 -20.58
N ARG A 96 -30.45 5.74 -21.46
CA ARG A 96 -30.70 5.74 -22.91
C ARG A 96 -30.69 4.33 -23.50
N TRP A 97 -29.76 3.47 -23.06
CA TRP A 97 -29.74 2.08 -23.49
C TRP A 97 -30.99 1.32 -23.03
N ARG A 98 -31.43 1.52 -21.77
CA ARG A 98 -32.66 0.88 -21.26
C ARG A 98 -33.92 1.35 -21.97
N GLU A 99 -34.03 2.64 -22.28
CA GLU A 99 -35.18 3.17 -23.03
C GLU A 99 -35.28 2.61 -24.46
N GLN A 100 -34.14 2.22 -25.05
CA GLN A 100 -34.05 1.68 -26.41
C GLN A 100 -34.17 0.15 -26.47
N THR A 101 -34.16 -0.53 -25.32
CA THR A 101 -34.05 -1.98 -25.24
C THR A 101 -35.24 -2.55 -24.46
N ASP A 102 -35.88 -3.60 -24.99
CA ASP A 102 -36.96 -4.28 -24.28
C ASP A 102 -36.48 -4.80 -22.90
N ASP A 103 -37.32 -4.69 -21.87
CA ASP A 103 -36.99 -5.05 -20.47
C ASP A 103 -36.60 -6.54 -20.33
N LEU A 104 -36.89 -7.35 -21.35
CA LEU A 104 -36.56 -8.77 -21.46
C LEU A 104 -35.09 -9.06 -21.78
N ILE A 105 -34.29 -8.09 -22.25
CA ILE A 105 -32.88 -8.32 -22.60
C ILE A 105 -32.01 -8.22 -21.34
N PRO A 106 -31.42 -9.33 -20.85
CA PRO A 106 -30.65 -9.30 -19.62
C PRO A 106 -29.30 -8.58 -19.83
N THR A 107 -28.83 -7.96 -18.76
CA THR A 107 -27.47 -7.39 -18.69
C THR A 107 -26.43 -8.50 -18.82
N ALA A 108 -25.24 -8.19 -19.33
CA ALA A 108 -24.19 -9.18 -19.48
C ALA A 108 -23.73 -9.79 -18.14
N ALA A 109 -23.40 -11.08 -18.17
CA ALA A 109 -22.82 -11.76 -17.02
C ALA A 109 -21.47 -11.14 -16.59
N LEU A 110 -21.24 -11.14 -15.28
CA LEU A 110 -20.06 -10.54 -14.65
C LEU A 110 -18.92 -11.53 -14.37
N GLY A 111 -19.07 -12.81 -14.70
CA GLY A 111 -18.08 -13.84 -14.37
C GLY A 111 -16.66 -13.52 -14.84
N LYS A 112 -16.48 -13.12 -16.12
CA LYS A 112 -15.16 -12.73 -16.65
C LYS A 112 -14.60 -11.46 -15.99
N PRO A 113 -15.38 -10.36 -15.86
CA PRO A 113 -14.98 -9.22 -15.05
C PRO A 113 -14.49 -9.57 -13.66
N ILE A 114 -15.26 -10.38 -12.91
CA ILE A 114 -14.92 -10.77 -11.53
C ILE A 114 -13.58 -11.52 -11.50
N VAL A 115 -13.42 -12.54 -12.36
CA VAL A 115 -12.19 -13.35 -12.38
C VAL A 115 -10.95 -12.51 -12.69
N LEU A 116 -10.99 -11.67 -13.72
CA LEU A 116 -9.84 -10.82 -14.09
C LEU A 116 -9.48 -9.84 -12.97
N SER A 117 -10.50 -9.27 -12.35
CA SER A 117 -10.39 -8.31 -11.26
C SER A 117 -9.80 -8.95 -9.99
N VAL A 118 -10.22 -10.16 -9.63
CA VAL A 118 -9.63 -10.95 -8.53
C VAL A 118 -8.18 -11.32 -8.83
N MET A 119 -7.88 -11.81 -10.05
CA MET A 119 -6.51 -12.17 -10.42
C MET A 119 -5.55 -10.98 -10.35
N PHE A 120 -5.99 -9.80 -10.79
CA PHE A 120 -5.21 -8.57 -10.69
C PHE A 120 -4.98 -8.16 -9.25
N ALA A 121 -6.02 -8.21 -8.41
CA ALA A 121 -5.90 -7.90 -6.99
C ALA A 121 -4.89 -8.84 -6.31
N LEU A 122 -4.99 -10.16 -6.55
CA LEU A 122 -4.04 -11.14 -6.02
C LEU A 122 -2.60 -10.88 -6.49
N PHE A 123 -2.40 -10.47 -7.74
CA PHE A 123 -1.08 -10.12 -8.24
C PHE A 123 -0.50 -8.89 -7.52
N VAL A 124 -1.27 -7.81 -7.38
CA VAL A 124 -0.81 -6.58 -6.71
C VAL A 124 -0.58 -6.80 -5.22
N PHE A 125 -1.54 -7.40 -4.52
CA PHE A 125 -1.39 -7.71 -3.09
C PHE A 125 -0.27 -8.72 -2.86
N GLY A 126 -0.12 -9.73 -3.71
CA GLY A 126 0.99 -10.67 -3.64
C GLY A 126 2.35 -9.99 -3.83
N ALA A 127 2.46 -9.01 -4.73
CA ALA A 127 3.70 -8.25 -4.92
C ALA A 127 4.02 -7.33 -3.73
N ILE A 128 3.02 -6.62 -3.19
CA ILE A 128 3.20 -5.75 -2.02
C ILE A 128 3.53 -6.58 -0.78
N ALA A 129 2.69 -7.58 -0.45
CA ALA A 129 2.91 -8.46 0.69
C ALA A 129 4.22 -9.23 0.57
N GLY A 130 4.60 -9.67 -0.63
CA GLY A 130 5.87 -10.33 -0.88
C GLY A 130 7.07 -9.41 -0.64
N LYS A 131 6.98 -8.13 -1.03
CA LYS A 131 8.01 -7.13 -0.74
C LYS A 131 8.12 -6.88 0.76
N ASP A 132 7.00 -6.64 1.45
CA ASP A 132 7.00 -6.36 2.88
C ASP A 132 7.54 -7.56 3.68
N TRP A 133 7.11 -8.77 3.32
CA TRP A 133 7.63 -10.02 3.88
C TRP A 133 9.14 -10.16 3.65
N TYR A 134 9.63 -9.89 2.43
CA TYR A 134 11.06 -9.94 2.13
C TYR A 134 11.88 -8.93 2.94
N LEU A 135 11.38 -7.69 3.08
CA LEU A 135 12.06 -6.64 3.85
C LEU A 135 12.10 -6.96 5.34
N GLN A 136 11.00 -7.50 5.88
CA GLN A 136 10.91 -7.96 7.26
C GLN A 136 11.87 -9.13 7.52
N TYR A 137 11.83 -10.15 6.65
CA TYR A 137 12.76 -11.28 6.71
C TYR A 137 14.22 -10.84 6.67
N LYS A 138 14.55 -9.88 5.79
CA LYS A 138 15.91 -9.33 5.70
C LYS A 138 16.31 -8.61 7.01
N LEU A 139 15.42 -7.80 7.58
CA LEU A 139 15.63 -7.09 8.84
C LEU A 139 15.90 -8.08 9.98
N GLU A 140 15.03 -9.08 10.16
CA GLU A 140 15.15 -10.12 11.19
C GLU A 140 16.49 -10.86 11.08
N ARG A 141 16.85 -11.30 9.87
CA ARG A 141 18.11 -12.00 9.64
C ARG A 141 19.34 -11.15 9.96
N GLN A 142 19.29 -9.85 9.69
CA GLN A 142 20.39 -8.94 10.05
C GLN A 142 20.44 -8.68 11.56
N MET A 143 19.30 -8.59 12.24
CA MET A 143 19.23 -8.47 13.69
C MET A 143 19.82 -9.70 14.38
N GLU A 144 19.46 -10.91 13.92
CA GLU A 144 20.01 -12.17 14.42
C GLU A 144 21.53 -12.23 14.26
N LEU A 145 22.06 -11.83 13.09
CA LEU A 145 23.50 -11.79 12.86
C LEU A 145 24.20 -10.78 13.79
N ALA A 146 23.63 -9.60 13.97
CA ALA A 146 24.18 -8.60 14.90
C ALA A 146 24.18 -9.11 16.35
N GLN A 147 23.12 -9.84 16.75
CA GLN A 147 23.03 -10.48 18.05
C GLN A 147 24.05 -11.62 18.19
N GLU A 148 24.26 -12.44 17.16
CA GLU A 148 25.28 -13.49 17.18
C GLU A 148 26.68 -12.90 17.39
N HIS A 149 27.03 -11.84 16.66
CA HIS A 149 28.27 -11.11 16.87
C HIS A 149 28.41 -10.62 18.30
N PHE A 150 27.35 -10.03 18.86
CA PHE A 150 27.32 -9.59 20.25
C PHE A 150 27.56 -10.75 21.24
N MET A 151 26.83 -11.86 21.08
CA MET A 151 26.95 -13.04 21.95
C MET A 151 28.33 -13.69 21.89
N GLN A 152 29.03 -13.55 20.76
CA GLN A 152 30.40 -14.05 20.58
C GLN A 152 31.46 -13.03 21.03
N GLY A 153 31.07 -11.93 21.69
CA GLY A 153 31.96 -10.88 22.18
C GLY A 153 32.52 -9.94 21.09
N ARG A 154 32.08 -10.11 19.84
CA ARG A 154 32.48 -9.27 18.69
C ARG A 154 31.62 -8.01 18.64
N PHE A 155 31.78 -7.16 19.66
CA PHE A 155 30.93 -5.98 19.86
C PHE A 155 31.10 -4.95 18.75
N THR A 156 32.32 -4.72 18.25
CA THR A 156 32.57 -3.76 17.17
C THR A 156 31.86 -4.14 15.87
N GLU A 157 31.85 -5.43 15.51
CA GLU A 157 31.13 -5.95 14.36
C GLU A 157 29.61 -5.83 14.52
N SER A 158 29.09 -6.11 15.72
CA SER A 158 27.68 -5.93 16.05
C SER A 158 27.26 -4.46 15.89
N VAL A 159 28.05 -3.53 16.45
CA VAL A 159 27.84 -2.07 16.30
C VAL A 159 27.85 -1.67 14.82
N ARG A 160 28.81 -2.17 14.03
CA ARG A 160 28.92 -1.85 12.59
C ARG A 160 27.66 -2.29 11.83
N LEU A 161 27.17 -3.50 12.08
CA LEU A 161 25.95 -4.01 11.45
C LEU A 161 24.73 -3.16 11.83
N LEU A 162 24.54 -2.90 13.12
CA LEU A 162 23.39 -2.13 13.62
C LEU A 162 23.42 -0.66 13.13
N GLN A 163 24.60 -0.05 12.98
CA GLN A 163 24.73 1.28 12.38
C GLN A 163 24.29 1.31 10.92
N ALA A 164 24.66 0.29 10.14
CA ALA A 164 24.20 0.17 8.75
C ALA A 164 22.68 -0.02 8.69
N MET A 165 22.13 -0.90 9.53
CA MET A 165 20.69 -1.15 9.59
C MET A 165 19.90 0.10 10.02
N LYS A 166 20.45 0.93 10.91
CA LYS A 166 19.84 2.21 11.31
C LYS A 166 19.62 3.16 10.12
N MET A 167 20.46 3.10 9.08
CA MET A 167 20.30 3.91 7.87
C MET A 167 19.15 3.39 7.00
N ASP A 168 19.00 2.08 6.90
CA ASP A 168 17.95 1.43 6.11
C ASP A 168 16.58 1.47 6.83
N TYR A 169 16.58 1.42 8.15
CA TYR A 169 15.38 1.32 9.00
C TYR A 169 15.42 2.38 10.13
N PRO A 170 15.35 3.68 9.80
CA PRO A 170 15.60 4.77 10.76
C PRO A 170 14.54 4.90 11.86
N ARG A 171 13.41 4.20 11.75
CA ARG A 171 12.30 4.20 12.71
C ARG A 171 12.13 2.88 13.46
N GLU A 172 13.05 1.93 13.29
CA GLU A 172 12.98 0.65 14.00
C GLU A 172 13.63 0.78 15.39
N ARG A 173 12.78 0.87 16.41
CA ARG A 173 13.17 1.03 17.82
C ARG A 173 14.23 0.03 18.25
N THR A 174 14.04 -1.24 17.89
CA THR A 174 14.86 -2.35 18.37
C THR A 174 16.32 -2.20 17.93
N ILE A 175 16.56 -1.62 16.74
CA ILE A 175 17.91 -1.33 16.24
C ILE A 175 18.61 -0.34 17.16
N TYR A 176 17.93 0.74 17.58
CA TYR A 176 18.55 1.74 18.44
C TYR A 176 18.93 1.15 19.80
N ILE A 177 18.02 0.39 20.41
CA ILE A 177 18.27 -0.23 21.72
C ILE A 177 19.44 -1.19 21.63
N ASN A 178 19.43 -2.11 20.66
CA ASN A 178 20.52 -3.07 20.48
C ASN A 178 21.83 -2.38 20.14
N LEU A 179 21.80 -1.29 19.36
CA LEU A 179 22.98 -0.50 19.04
C LEU A 179 23.56 0.14 20.30
N ALA A 180 22.74 0.72 21.17
CA ALA A 180 23.20 1.32 22.41
C ALA A 180 23.82 0.29 23.36
N ILE A 181 23.20 -0.90 23.49
CA ILE A 181 23.74 -2.02 24.28
C ILE A 181 25.09 -2.49 23.71
N ALA A 182 25.18 -2.68 22.39
CA ALA A 182 26.42 -3.10 21.74
C ALA A 182 27.52 -2.03 21.85
N GLN A 183 27.17 -0.74 21.77
CA GLN A 183 28.08 0.38 21.97
C GLN A 183 28.61 0.44 23.40
N GLU A 184 27.75 0.25 24.39
CA GLU A 184 28.15 0.18 25.80
C GLU A 184 29.14 -0.98 26.04
N ALA A 185 28.83 -2.18 25.54
CA ALA A 185 29.70 -3.35 25.64
C ALA A 185 31.03 -3.18 24.89
N ALA A 186 31.03 -2.41 23.80
CA ALA A 186 32.25 -2.04 23.06
C ALA A 186 33.07 -0.92 23.75
N GLY A 187 32.67 -0.44 24.93
CA GLY A 187 33.35 0.64 25.64
C GLY A 187 33.10 2.04 25.03
N MET A 188 31.97 2.22 24.34
CA MET A 188 31.58 3.47 23.67
C MET A 188 30.31 4.11 24.29
N PRO A 189 30.29 4.41 25.61
CA PRO A 189 29.08 4.85 26.31
C PRO A 189 28.51 6.18 25.77
N ASP A 190 29.36 7.12 25.37
CA ASP A 190 28.91 8.39 24.78
C ASP A 190 28.14 8.17 23.47
N SER A 191 28.56 7.17 22.68
CA SER A 191 27.88 6.80 21.45
C SER A 191 26.52 6.15 21.74
N ALA A 192 26.43 5.32 22.78
CA ALA A 192 25.17 4.73 23.23
C ALA A 192 24.15 5.79 23.65
N ILE A 193 24.59 6.77 24.46
CA ILE A 193 23.78 7.92 24.88
C ILE A 193 23.30 8.71 23.65
N LYS A 194 24.18 8.98 22.69
CA LYS A 194 23.82 9.70 21.45
C LYS A 194 22.78 8.94 20.63
N SER A 195 22.91 7.62 20.49
CA SER A 195 21.93 6.78 19.79
C SER A 195 20.55 6.84 20.43
N MET A 196 20.48 6.71 21.76
CA MET A 196 19.22 6.79 22.51
C MET A 196 18.59 8.19 22.47
N ASN A 197 19.39 9.24 22.61
CA ASN A 197 18.91 10.61 22.45
C ASN A 197 18.25 10.81 21.08
N TYR A 198 18.90 10.33 20.01
CA TYR A 198 18.35 10.43 18.67
C TYR A 198 17.00 9.70 18.55
N TRP A 199 16.89 8.48 19.07
CA TRP A 199 15.61 7.76 19.07
C TRP A 199 14.52 8.54 19.80
N LEU A 200 14.81 9.11 20.97
CA LEU A 200 13.85 9.92 21.73
C LEU A 200 13.51 11.26 21.04
N THR A 201 14.30 11.74 20.08
CA THR A 201 13.85 12.84 19.22
C THR A 201 12.77 12.42 18.22
N ILE A 202 12.74 11.13 17.84
CA ILE A 202 11.73 10.56 16.94
C ILE A 202 10.49 10.13 17.72
N ALA A 203 10.68 9.50 18.88
CA ALA A 203 9.63 8.99 19.75
C ALA A 203 9.81 9.50 21.20
N PRO A 204 9.42 10.75 21.49
CA PRO A 204 9.62 11.37 22.81
C PRO A 204 8.92 10.65 23.97
N ASP A 205 7.83 9.94 23.68
CA ASP A 205 7.00 9.26 24.67
C ASP A 205 7.42 7.81 24.96
N ASP A 206 8.54 7.34 24.38
CA ASP A 206 9.07 6.01 24.61
C ASP A 206 9.73 5.90 25.99
N LYS A 207 8.91 5.52 26.98
CA LYS A 207 9.31 5.42 28.39
C LYS A 207 10.48 4.48 28.61
N GLU A 208 10.48 3.30 27.99
CA GLU A 208 11.55 2.32 28.17
C GLU A 208 12.86 2.83 27.53
N ALA A 209 12.81 3.51 26.38
CA ALA A 209 14.02 4.15 25.83
C ALA A 209 14.55 5.29 26.74
N ALA A 210 13.64 6.05 27.37
CA ALA A 210 14.03 7.06 28.36
C ALA A 210 14.69 6.44 29.60
N GLU A 211 14.20 5.29 30.09
CA GLU A 211 14.82 4.54 31.18
C GLU A 211 16.21 4.00 30.81
N ILE A 212 16.38 3.45 29.60
CA ILE A 212 17.68 3.00 29.09
C ILE A 212 18.65 4.17 29.02
N LEU A 213 18.23 5.32 28.50
CA LEU A 213 19.05 6.53 28.45
C LEU A 213 19.46 7.00 29.85
N TYR A 214 18.53 6.98 30.81
CA TYR A 214 18.82 7.33 32.21
C TYR A 214 19.90 6.40 32.79
N ARG A 215 19.76 5.09 32.60
CA ARG A 215 20.76 4.10 33.01
C ARG A 215 22.13 4.36 32.38
N LEU A 216 22.19 4.64 31.07
CA LEU A 216 23.45 4.92 30.39
C LEU A 216 24.15 6.17 30.92
N ARG A 217 23.40 7.18 31.35
CA ARG A 217 23.96 8.44 31.88
C ARG A 217 24.39 8.38 33.34
N TYR A 218 23.62 7.67 34.16
CA TYR A 218 23.72 7.75 35.63
C TYR A 218 23.97 6.41 36.31
N GLY A 219 23.90 5.29 35.59
CA GLY A 219 24.01 3.94 36.15
C GLY A 219 25.43 3.51 36.53
N LYS A 220 26.47 4.28 36.16
CA LYS A 220 27.86 4.07 36.60
C LYS A 220 28.25 5.08 37.67
N THR A 221 27.69 4.92 38.86
CA THR A 221 28.25 5.43 40.12
C THR A 221 28.04 4.35 41.16
N ASN A 222 29.03 3.46 41.32
CA ASN A 222 29.32 2.59 42.47
C ASN A 222 30.22 1.43 42.01
N GLU A 223 31.48 1.73 41.70
CA GLU A 223 32.60 0.79 41.84
C GLU A 223 33.60 1.40 42.83
#